data_AF-A0A2S1FHT0-F1
#
_entry.id   AF-A0A2S1FHT0-F1
#
_cell.length_a   1.000
_cell.length_b   1.000
_cell.length_c   1.000
_cell.angle_alpha   90.00
_cell.angle_beta   90.00
_cell.angle_gamma   90.00
#
_symmetry.space_group_name_H-M   'P 1'
#
loop_
_entity.id
_entity.type
_entity.pdbx_description
1 polymer ?
#
loop_
_entity_poly.entity_id
_entity_poly.type
_entity_poly.pdbx_seq_one_letter_code
_entity_poly.pdbx_strand_id
1 'polypeptide(L)'
;MVDGAHEVEPNGCEKGCIHMEIKPETVSRENLCGFVKFCGLSDDTILRCSTYFLFELFVRARCHSMPGDPAKIIAEIRLLEGYGRQTGTKEAALFDELPLRGFWHKHYLTDNSLAKNLQLGVASGNGI
;
A
#
# COMPACT_ATOMS: atom_id res chain seq x y z
N MET A 1 30.66 64.20 19.08
CA MET A 1 30.58 62.93 19.83
C MET A 1 29.44 62.16 19.18
N VAL A 2 29.69 61.40 18.09
CA VAL A 2 29.96 59.93 18.06
C VAL A 2 29.01 59.17 19.00
N ASP A 3 28.19 58.20 18.60
CA ASP A 3 28.21 57.21 17.51
C ASP A 3 26.75 56.83 17.16
N GLY A 4 26.34 56.44 15.95
CA GLY A 4 26.96 55.44 15.08
C GLY A 4 26.32 54.07 15.33
N ALA A 5 25.03 53.88 15.03
CA ALA A 5 24.38 52.58 15.11
C ALA A 5 24.69 51.77 13.84
N HIS A 6 25.78 50.99 13.88
CA HIS A 6 26.11 49.96 12.90
C HIS A 6 25.90 48.58 13.56
N GLU A 7 25.15 47.74 12.84
CA GLU A 7 25.01 46.27 12.87
C GLU A 7 25.68 45.47 13.99
N VAL A 8 24.96 44.49 14.56
CA VAL A 8 25.31 43.05 14.43
C VAL A 8 24.04 42.21 14.66
N GLU A 9 23.52 41.59 13.61
CA GLU A 9 22.68 40.39 13.69
C GLU A 9 23.52 39.21 14.21
N PRO A 10 22.96 38.34 15.08
CA PRO A 10 23.25 36.93 14.90
C PRO A 10 21.97 36.10 14.91
N ASN A 11 21.63 35.61 13.71
CA ASN A 11 21.43 34.19 13.44
C ASN A 11 20.59 33.41 14.48
N GLY A 12 19.31 33.73 14.56
CA GLY A 12 18.29 32.82 15.07
C GLY A 12 17.51 32.22 13.89
N CYS A 13 18.00 31.12 13.31
CA CYS A 13 17.20 30.32 12.40
C CYS A 13 16.08 29.65 13.21
N GLU A 14 15.01 30.41 13.50
CA GLU A 14 13.73 29.85 13.90
C GLU A 14 13.19 29.08 12.68
N LYS A 15 13.69 27.86 12.49
CA LYS A 15 12.98 26.88 11.69
C LYS A 15 11.68 26.63 12.42
N GLY A 16 10.64 27.37 12.02
CA GLY A 16 9.27 27.05 12.32
C GLY A 16 9.05 25.62 11.86
N CYS A 17 9.18 24.66 12.78
CA CYS A 17 8.57 23.37 12.64
C CYS A 17 7.08 23.66 12.59
N ILE A 18 6.54 23.76 11.38
CA ILE A 18 5.10 23.71 11.17
C ILE A 18 4.64 22.43 11.84
N HIS A 19 4.03 22.57 13.03
CA HIS A 19 3.29 21.49 13.65
C HIS A 19 2.08 21.30 12.74
N MET A 20 2.25 20.48 11.71
CA MET A 20 1.18 20.12 10.81
C MET A 20 0.27 19.23 11.66
N GLU A 21 -0.74 19.83 12.27
CA GLU A 21 -1.83 19.07 12.87
C GLU A 21 -2.51 18.32 11.73
N ILE A 22 -2.06 17.09 11.48
CA ILE A 22 -2.69 16.18 10.55
C ILE A 22 -4.00 15.78 11.21
N LYS A 23 -5.07 16.50 10.91
CA LYS A 23 -6.42 16.07 11.28
C LYS A 23 -6.70 14.77 10.52
N PRO A 24 -6.99 13.66 11.19
CA PRO A 24 -7.28 12.42 10.49
C PRO A 24 -8.54 12.62 9.66
N GLU A 25 -8.43 12.43 8.35
CA GLU A 25 -9.58 12.36 7.46
C GLU A 25 -10.39 11.12 7.84
N THR A 26 -11.64 11.32 8.26
CA THR A 26 -12.53 10.21 8.58
C THR A 26 -13.18 9.70 7.30
N VAL A 27 -13.08 8.40 7.06
CA VAL A 27 -13.71 7.74 5.91
C VAL A 27 -14.85 6.88 6.41
N SER A 28 -16.07 7.17 5.95
CA SER A 28 -17.25 6.39 6.33
C SER A 28 -17.29 5.04 5.61
N ARG A 29 -18.05 4.09 6.14
CA ARG A 29 -18.21 2.76 5.50
C ARG A 29 -18.89 2.87 4.15
N GLU A 30 -19.82 3.80 3.99
CA GLU A 30 -20.54 4.06 2.74
C GLU A 30 -19.55 4.50 1.64
N ASN A 31 -18.58 5.35 1.98
CA ASN A 31 -17.52 5.76 1.06
C ASN A 31 -16.64 4.57 0.64
N LEU A 32 -16.31 3.69 1.59
CA LEU A 32 -15.53 2.48 1.30
C LEU A 32 -16.28 1.51 0.40
N CYS A 33 -17.57 1.27 0.68
CA CYS A 33 -18.44 0.45 -0.15
C CYS A 33 -18.57 1.03 -1.57
N GLY A 34 -18.77 2.35 -1.68
CA GLY A 34 -18.82 3.05 -2.96
C GLY A 34 -17.53 2.90 -3.77
N PHE A 35 -16.38 3.02 -3.11
CA PHE A 35 -15.07 2.82 -3.73
C PHE A 35 -14.92 1.40 -4.30
N VAL A 36 -15.15 0.36 -3.50
CA VAL A 36 -14.95 -1.02 -3.99
C VAL A 36 -16.02 -1.44 -5.01
N LYS A 37 -17.23 -0.88 -4.93
CA LYS A 37 -18.28 -1.05 -5.94
C LYS A 37 -17.87 -0.43 -7.27
N PHE A 38 -17.30 0.77 -7.23
CA PHE A 38 -16.71 1.41 -8.41
C PHE A 38 -15.59 0.56 -9.03
N CYS A 39 -14.77 -0.10 -8.21
CA CYS A 39 -13.74 -1.02 -8.68
C CYS A 39 -14.28 -2.37 -9.22
N GLY A 40 -15.58 -2.64 -9.08
CA GLY A 40 -16.25 -3.80 -9.68
C GLY A 40 -16.51 -4.99 -8.74
N LEU A 41 -16.52 -4.77 -7.42
CA LEU A 41 -17.08 -5.77 -6.50
C LEU A 41 -18.62 -5.72 -6.50
N SER A 42 -19.25 -6.88 -6.37
CA SER A 42 -20.71 -7.00 -6.25
C SER A 42 -21.17 -6.64 -4.84
N ASP A 43 -22.43 -6.25 -4.69
CA ASP A 43 -23.00 -5.94 -3.36
C ASP A 43 -22.92 -7.16 -2.42
N ASP A 44 -23.15 -8.37 -2.93
CA ASP A 44 -23.03 -9.62 -2.17
C ASP A 44 -21.61 -9.86 -1.66
N THR A 45 -20.60 -9.61 -2.49
CA THR A 45 -19.19 -9.72 -2.10
C THR A 45 -18.83 -8.68 -1.04
N ILE A 46 -19.28 -7.43 -1.22
CA ILE A 46 -19.00 -6.31 -0.29
C ILE A 46 -19.58 -6.60 1.09
N LEU A 47 -20.77 -7.21 1.16
CA LEU A 47 -21.41 -7.59 2.43
C LEU A 47 -20.59 -8.60 3.25
N ARG A 48 -19.78 -9.44 2.59
CA ARG A 48 -18.89 -10.42 3.25
C ARG A 48 -17.54 -9.82 3.64
N CYS A 49 -17.20 -8.63 3.13
CA CYS A 49 -15.96 -7.95 3.48
C CYS A 49 -16.08 -7.22 4.81
N SER A 50 -15.05 -7.33 5.64
CA SER A 50 -14.93 -6.52 6.85
C SER A 50 -14.64 -5.06 6.50
N THR A 51 -15.11 -4.12 7.33
CA THR A 51 -14.82 -2.68 7.15
C THR A 51 -13.31 -2.42 7.12
N TYR A 52 -12.55 -3.15 7.94
CA TYR A 52 -11.08 -3.06 7.95
C TYR A 52 -10.48 -3.41 6.58
N PHE A 53 -10.93 -4.50 5.96
CA PHE A 53 -10.45 -4.90 4.64
C PHE A 53 -10.77 -3.87 3.56
N LEU A 54 -11.99 -3.32 3.57
CA LEU A 54 -12.39 -2.26 2.64
C LEU A 54 -11.55 -0.99 2.83
N PHE A 55 -11.28 -0.62 4.08
CA PHE A 55 -10.42 0.51 4.42
C PHE A 55 -8.97 0.28 3.96
N GLU A 56 -8.44 -0.93 4.15
CA GLU A 56 -7.09 -1.29 3.73
C GLU A 56 -6.92 -1.18 2.21
N LEU A 57 -7.89 -1.66 1.42
CA LEU A 57 -7.92 -1.50 -0.03
C LEU A 57 -7.93 -0.01 -0.44
N PHE A 58 -8.73 0.79 0.24
CA PHE A 58 -8.85 2.22 -0.01
C PHE A 58 -7.54 2.97 0.27
N VAL A 59 -6.86 2.66 1.39
CA VAL A 59 -5.56 3.26 1.73
C VAL A 59 -4.49 2.82 0.73
N ARG A 60 -4.41 1.53 0.38
CA ARG A 60 -3.46 1.03 -0.64
C ARG A 60 -3.65 1.72 -1.99
N ALA A 61 -4.87 2.07 -2.37
CA ALA A 61 -5.16 2.79 -3.61
C ALA A 61 -4.64 4.23 -3.62
N ARG A 62 -4.47 4.83 -2.44
CA ARG A 62 -4.01 6.22 -2.28
C ARG A 62 -2.54 6.32 -1.88
N CYS A 63 -1.97 5.27 -1.27
CA CYS A 63 -0.60 5.22 -0.81
C CYS A 63 0.24 4.33 -1.72
N HIS A 64 0.91 4.93 -2.71
CA HIS A 64 1.81 4.23 -3.63
C HIS A 64 3.01 3.54 -2.97
N SER A 65 3.33 3.87 -1.71
CA SER A 65 4.39 3.23 -0.94
C SER A 65 3.98 1.89 -0.32
N MET A 66 2.68 1.58 -0.26
CA MET A 66 2.21 0.30 0.27
C MET A 66 2.28 -0.81 -0.78
N PRO A 67 2.85 -1.98 -0.46
CA PRO A 67 2.87 -3.11 -1.36
C PRO A 67 1.46 -3.72 -1.53
N GLY A 68 1.16 -4.17 -2.75
CA GLY A 68 -0.11 -4.79 -3.11
C GLY A 68 -1.03 -3.84 -3.88
N ASP A 69 -1.11 -4.05 -5.19
CA ASP A 69 -2.00 -3.28 -6.07
C ASP A 69 -3.47 -3.65 -5.78
N PRO A 70 -4.31 -2.70 -5.32
CA PRO A 70 -5.74 -2.93 -5.09
C PRO A 70 -6.47 -3.44 -6.33
N ALA A 71 -6.07 -3.01 -7.54
CA ALA A 71 -6.71 -3.46 -8.76
C ALA A 71 -6.51 -4.98 -8.97
N LYS A 72 -5.31 -5.49 -8.66
CA LYS A 72 -5.03 -6.93 -8.66
C LYS A 72 -5.82 -7.66 -7.59
N ILE A 73 -5.87 -7.14 -6.37
CA ILE A 73 -6.62 -7.78 -5.28
C ILE A 73 -8.10 -7.88 -5.66
N ILE A 74 -8.68 -6.82 -6.20
CA ILE A 74 -10.08 -6.78 -6.63
C ILE A 74 -10.32 -7.74 -7.79
N ALA A 75 -9.42 -7.80 -8.77
CA ALA A 75 -9.53 -8.74 -9.87
C ALA A 75 -9.47 -10.20 -9.40
N GLU A 76 -8.64 -10.50 -8.40
CA GLU A 76 -8.58 -11.84 -7.80
C GLU A 76 -9.83 -12.18 -6.98
N ILE A 77 -10.41 -11.22 -6.26
CA ILE A 77 -11.71 -11.43 -5.61
C ILE A 77 -12.75 -11.76 -6.68
N ARG A 78 -12.83 -10.98 -7.76
CA ARG A 78 -13.78 -11.23 -8.85
C ARG A 78 -13.59 -12.61 -9.49
N LEU A 79 -12.35 -13.07 -9.61
CA LEU A 79 -12.03 -14.41 -10.11
C LEU A 79 -12.57 -15.49 -9.16
N LEU A 80 -12.34 -15.35 -7.85
CA LEU A 80 -12.85 -16.27 -6.83
C LEU A 80 -14.38 -16.31 -6.79
N GLU A 81 -15.03 -15.20 -7.12
CA GLU A 81 -16.48 -15.09 -7.22
C GLU A 81 -17.05 -15.63 -8.55
N GLY A 82 -16.20 -16.10 -9.47
CA GLY A 82 -16.60 -16.81 -10.69
C GLY A 82 -16.88 -15.93 -11.91
N TYR A 83 -16.59 -14.63 -11.88
CA TYR A 83 -16.84 -13.70 -12.99
C TYR A 83 -15.64 -12.80 -13.37
N GLY A 84 -14.46 -13.10 -12.83
CA GLY A 84 -13.20 -12.41 -13.14
C GLY A 84 -12.36 -13.11 -14.20
N ARG A 85 -11.43 -12.36 -14.79
CA ARG A 85 -10.35 -12.93 -15.60
C ARG A 85 -9.18 -13.27 -14.69
N GLN A 86 -8.51 -14.40 -14.92
CA GLN A 86 -7.27 -14.73 -14.24
C GLN A 86 -6.28 -13.58 -14.44
N THR A 87 -5.89 -12.90 -13.37
CA THR A 87 -4.73 -12.01 -13.44
C THR A 87 -3.49 -12.86 -13.29
N GLY A 88 -2.33 -12.39 -13.76
CA GLY A 88 -1.08 -13.16 -13.85
C GLY A 88 -0.52 -13.73 -12.53
N THR A 89 -1.30 -13.76 -11.45
CA THR A 89 -1.09 -14.64 -10.30
C THR A 89 -1.18 -16.10 -10.74
N LYS A 90 -0.17 -16.89 -10.41
CA LYS A 90 -0.23 -18.35 -10.53
C LYS A 90 -1.46 -18.88 -9.80
N GLU A 91 -1.93 -20.04 -10.24
CA GLU A 91 -2.96 -20.78 -9.51
C GLU A 91 -2.56 -20.94 -8.05
N ALA A 92 -3.56 -20.88 -7.16
CA ALA A 92 -3.32 -21.20 -5.76
C ALA A 92 -2.75 -22.63 -5.70
N ALA A 93 -1.66 -22.81 -4.97
CA ALA A 93 -1.02 -24.09 -4.79
C ALA A 93 -1.05 -24.45 -3.30
N LEU A 94 -0.91 -25.73 -2.99
CA LEU A 94 -0.63 -26.16 -1.63
C LEU A 94 0.87 -26.04 -1.40
N PHE A 95 1.26 -25.63 -0.19
CA PHE A 95 2.64 -25.80 0.20
C PHE A 95 2.97 -27.30 0.22
N ASP A 96 4.06 -27.67 -0.43
CA ASP A 96 4.56 -29.05 -0.44
C ASP A 96 5.58 -29.29 0.69
N GLU A 97 6.17 -28.22 1.23
CA GLU A 97 7.21 -28.29 2.26
C GLU A 97 6.70 -28.04 3.68
N LEU A 98 7.32 -28.71 4.65
CA LEU A 98 7.09 -28.47 6.08
C LEU A 98 7.68 -27.12 6.50
N PRO A 99 7.06 -26.40 7.45
CA PRO A 99 5.94 -26.83 8.32
C PRO A 99 4.55 -26.54 7.74
N LEU A 100 4.46 -25.84 6.61
CA LEU A 100 3.20 -25.33 6.07
C LEU A 100 2.49 -26.30 5.11
N ARG A 101 2.99 -27.54 5.00
CA ARG A 101 2.47 -28.55 4.08
C ARG A 101 0.95 -28.72 4.23
N GLY A 102 0.23 -28.56 3.12
CA GLY A 102 -1.24 -28.67 3.08
C GLY A 102 -2.01 -27.36 3.34
N PHE A 103 -1.31 -26.25 3.64
CA PHE A 103 -1.92 -24.92 3.58
C PHE A 103 -1.89 -24.36 2.16
N TRP A 104 -2.94 -23.63 1.79
CA TRP A 104 -3.02 -22.93 0.51
C TRP A 104 -2.17 -21.67 0.52
N HIS A 105 -1.39 -21.47 -0.54
CA HIS A 105 -0.69 -20.23 -0.81
C HIS A 105 -0.95 -19.74 -2.22
N LYS A 106 -0.91 -18.41 -2.37
CA LYS A 106 -1.05 -17.74 -3.65
C LYS A 106 0.10 -16.77 -3.80
N HIS A 107 0.86 -16.92 -4.88
CA HIS A 107 1.95 -16.00 -5.19
C HIS A 107 1.37 -14.69 -5.70
N TYR A 108 1.23 -13.72 -4.79
CA TYR A 108 1.08 -12.33 -5.17
C TYR A 108 2.44 -11.84 -5.65
N LEU A 109 2.69 -11.90 -6.96
CA LEU A 109 3.81 -11.17 -7.53
C LEU A 109 3.48 -9.68 -7.36
N THR A 110 4.04 -9.08 -6.31
CA THR A 110 4.08 -7.62 -6.20
C THR A 110 4.82 -7.12 -7.44
N ASP A 111 4.21 -6.22 -8.20
CA ASP A 111 4.92 -5.57 -9.30
C ASP A 111 6.19 -4.94 -8.74
N ASN A 112 7.28 -5.04 -9.50
CA ASN A 112 8.65 -4.62 -9.12
C ASN A 112 9.43 -5.58 -8.21
N SER A 113 8.98 -6.83 -8.05
CA SER A 113 9.80 -7.86 -7.39
C SER A 113 11.14 -8.06 -8.10
N LEU A 114 11.19 -7.99 -9.44
CA LEU A 114 12.46 -8.10 -10.18
C LEU A 114 13.43 -6.95 -9.85
N ALA A 115 12.96 -5.69 -9.85
CA ALA A 115 13.80 -4.54 -9.52
C ALA A 115 14.28 -4.60 -8.07
N LYS A 116 13.41 -4.98 -7.13
CA LYS A 116 13.80 -5.21 -5.72
C LYS A 116 14.75 -6.38 -5.56
N ASN A 117 14.54 -7.49 -6.28
CA ASN A 117 15.41 -8.67 -6.25
C ASN A 117 16.79 -8.34 -6.86
N LEU A 118 16.84 -7.54 -7.93
CA LEU A 118 18.09 -7.01 -8.48
C LEU A 118 18.79 -6.10 -7.46
N GLN A 119 18.06 -5.19 -6.82
CA GLN A 119 18.61 -4.30 -5.80
C GLN A 119 19.14 -5.07 -4.58
N LEU A 120 18.42 -6.10 -4.12
CA LEU A 120 18.86 -7.00 -3.06
C LEU A 120 20.07 -7.85 -3.48
N GLY A 121 20.07 -8.38 -4.70
CA GLY A 121 21.18 -9.17 -5.24
C GLY A 121 22.46 -8.34 -5.42
N VAL A 122 22.33 -7.09 -5.88
CA VAL A 122 23.46 -6.16 -6.03
C VAL A 122 23.92 -5.63 -4.67
N ALA A 123 23.00 -5.30 -3.73
CA ALA A 123 23.36 -4.82 -2.40
C ALA A 123 23.93 -5.92 -1.48
N SER A 124 23.61 -7.19 -1.75
CA SER A 124 24.15 -8.35 -1.03
C SER A 124 25.47 -8.84 -1.65
N GLY A 125 25.89 -8.27 -2.78
CA GLY A 125 27.16 -8.54 -3.45
C GLY A 125 28.30 -7.66 -2.92
N ASN A 126 28.75 -7.91 -1.69
CA ASN A 126 30.15 -7.65 -1.36
C ASN A 126 31.00 -8.72 -2.08
N GLY A 127 31.43 -8.40 -3.30
CA GLY A 127 32.24 -9.31 -4.11
C GLY A 127 32.39 -8.87 -5.57
N ILE A 128 32.95 -7.69 -5.80
CA ILE A 128 33.94 -7.47 -6.88
C ILE A 128 35.15 -6.80 -6.23
#